data_AF-V5HLS2-F1
#
_entry.id   AF-V5HLS2-F1
#
_cell.length_a   1.000
_cell.length_b   1.000
_cell.length_c   1.000
_cell.angle_alpha   90.00
_cell.angle_beta   90.00
_cell.angle_gamma   90.00
#
_symmetry.space_group_name_H-M   'P 1'
#
loop_
_entity.id
_entity.type
_entity.pdbx_description
1 polymer ?
#
loop_
_entity_poly.entity_id
_entity_poly.type
_entity_poly.pdbx_seq_one_letter_code
_entity_poly.pdbx_strand_id
1 'polypeptide(L)' 'ALVGIFFVKEANSACPKYPNITSCNFYCPDGKGGWEKDYLDDGAPCNYISEKDGVCRGGSCWLIESENPTEPTKSGELS' A
#
# COMPACT_ATOMS: atom_id res chain seq x y z
N ALA A 1 12.16 46.40 19.34
CA ALA A 1 11.07 45.43 19.14
C ALA A 1 11.70 44.07 18.85
N LEU A 2 11.55 43.09 19.74
CA LEU A 2 12.01 41.72 19.52
C LEU A 2 10.94 41.02 18.67
N VAL A 3 11.21 40.87 17.38
CA VAL A 3 10.37 40.08 16.49
C VAL A 3 10.68 38.62 16.78
N GLY A 4 9.91 38.04 17.70
CA GLY A 4 9.95 36.62 17.99
C GLY A 4 9.45 35.85 16.78
N ILE A 5 10.38 35.27 16.02
CA ILE A 5 10.01 34.44 14.89
C ILE A 5 9.66 33.05 15.42
N PHE A 6 8.36 32.85 15.68
CA PHE A 6 7.80 31.52 15.83
C PHE A 6 7.77 30.87 14.45
N PHE A 7 8.88 30.25 14.06
CA PHE A 7 8.82 29.27 12.99
C PHE A 7 8.13 28.04 13.58
N VAL A 8 6.82 27.96 13.36
CA VAL A 8 6.06 26.73 13.51
C VAL A 8 6.84 25.67 12.75
N LYS A 9 7.46 24.74 13.49
CA LYS A 9 7.99 23.52 12.92
C LYS A 9 6.77 22.81 12.35
N GLU A 10 6.59 22.91 11.04
CA GLU A 10 5.62 22.09 10.33
C GLU A 10 6.04 20.65 10.59
N ALA A 11 5.42 20.05 11.61
CA ALA A 11 5.44 18.63 11.81
C ALA A 11 4.57 18.04 10.68
N ASN A 12 5.10 18.06 9.47
CA ASN A 12 4.73 17.10 8.45
C ASN A 12 5.28 15.74 8.91
N SER A 13 4.79 15.20 10.03
CA SER A 13 4.87 13.76 10.30
C SER A 13 3.71 13.14 9.52
N ALA A 14 3.89 13.16 8.20
CA ALA A 14 3.14 12.32 7.30
C ALA A 14 4.25 11.56 6.61
N CYS A 15 4.38 10.28 6.91
CA CYS A 15 5.35 9.44 6.24
C CYS A 15 5.27 9.74 4.75
N PRO A 16 6.36 10.22 4.12
CA PRO A 16 6.31 10.48 2.70
C PRO A 16 6.02 9.13 2.06
N LYS A 17 4.82 9.01 1.47
CA LYS A 17 4.35 7.82 0.78
C LYS A 17 5.28 7.64 -0.43
N TYR A 18 6.40 6.98 -0.22
CA TYR A 18 7.23 6.42 -1.29
C TYR A 18 6.76 4.99 -1.44
N PRO A 19 5.69 4.73 -2.22
CA PRO A 19 5.12 3.39 -2.32
C PRO A 19 6.19 2.46 -2.87
N ASN A 20 6.72 1.60 -2.01
CA ASN A 20 7.33 0.38 -2.49
C ASN A 20 6.16 -0.50 -2.93
N ILE A 21 5.89 -0.54 -4.23
CA ILE A 21 4.80 -1.35 -4.82
C ILE A 21 4.85 -2.82 -4.35
N THR A 22 5.95 -3.30 -3.77
CA THR A 22 6.04 -4.65 -3.18
C THR A 22 5.32 -4.81 -1.84
N SER A 23 5.07 -3.75 -1.07
CA SER A 23 4.51 -3.86 0.29
C SER A 23 3.43 -2.81 0.59
N CYS A 24 2.38 -3.24 1.29
CA CYS A 24 1.29 -2.38 1.76
C CYS A 24 1.57 -1.71 3.11
N ASN A 25 2.70 -2.02 3.73
CA ASN A 25 3.17 -1.35 4.94
C ASN A 25 4.62 -0.87 4.74
N PHE A 26 4.94 0.25 5.37
CA PHE A 26 6.27 0.85 5.32
C PHE A 26 6.58 1.55 6.63
N TYR A 27 7.88 1.76 6.87
CA TYR A 27 8.39 2.52 8.00
C TYR A 27 9.01 3.82 7.47
N CYS A 28 8.76 4.93 8.15
CA CYS A 28 9.37 6.20 7.84
C CYS A 28 9.96 6.86 9.10
N PRO A 29 10.94 7.77 8.96
CA PRO A 29 11.46 8.53 10.09
C PRO A 29 10.40 9.49 10.64
N ASP A 30 10.22 9.51 11.96
CA ASP A 30 9.25 10.38 12.65
C ASP A 30 9.75 11.82 12.92
N GLY A 31 10.95 12.15 12.41
CA GLY A 31 11.62 13.44 12.64
C GLY A 31 12.13 13.68 14.07
N LYS A 32 12.03 12.69 14.96
CA LYS A 32 12.48 12.71 16.37
C LYS A 32 13.56 11.64 16.67
N GLY A 33 14.07 10.98 15.63
CA GLY A 33 15.03 9.88 15.75
C GLY A 33 14.38 8.52 15.96
N GLY A 34 13.05 8.44 15.89
CA GLY A 34 12.27 7.22 15.86
C GLY A 34 11.83 6.83 14.45
N TRP A 35 11.10 5.73 14.39
CA TRP A 35 10.45 5.24 13.19
C TRP A 35 8.96 5.11 13.48
N GLU A 36 8.14 5.59 12.57
CA GLU A 36 6.70 5.34 12.58
C GLU A 36 6.32 4.38 11.45
N LYS A 37 5.26 3.60 11.67
CA LYS A 37 4.74 2.62 10.70
C LYS A 37 3.50 3.20 10.06
N ASP A 38 3.41 3.09 8.75
CA ASP A 38 2.26 3.53 7.97
C ASP A 38 1.89 2.49 6.91
N TYR A 39 0.73 2.70 6.28
CA TYR A 39 0.11 1.77 5.35
C TYR A 39 -0.28 2.47 4.06
N LEU A 40 -0.19 1.74 2.95
CA LEU A 40 -0.87 2.17 1.74
C LEU A 40 -2.38 2.10 1.96
N ASP A 41 -3.11 3.00 1.31
CA ASP A 41 -4.56 3.02 1.39
C ASP A 41 -5.15 1.70 0.87
N ASP A 42 -6.25 1.24 1.47
CA ASP A 42 -6.96 0.06 0.99
C ASP A 42 -7.38 0.27 -0.48
N GLY A 43 -7.10 -0.71 -1.33
CA GLY A 43 -7.29 -0.60 -2.78
C GLY A 43 -6.04 -0.20 -3.58
N ALA A 44 -4.96 0.25 -2.92
CA ALA A 44 -3.70 0.50 -3.62
C ALA A 44 -3.12 -0.79 -4.24
N PRO A 45 -2.52 -0.72 -5.44
CA PRO A 45 -1.90 -1.88 -6.07
C PRO A 45 -0.62 -2.29 -5.34
N CYS A 46 -0.38 -3.59 -5.24
CA CYS A 46 0.84 -4.15 -4.68
C CYS A 46 1.30 -5.41 -5.43
N ASN A 47 2.54 -5.85 -5.23
CA ASN A 47 3.06 -7.08 -5.78
C ASN A 47 2.87 -8.22 -4.78
N TYR A 48 1.95 -9.15 -5.07
CA TYR A 48 1.75 -10.35 -4.26
C TYR A 48 2.62 -11.49 -4.78
N ILE A 49 2.48 -11.86 -6.06
CA ILE A 49 3.33 -12.85 -6.76
C ILE A 49 4.07 -12.19 -7.93
N SER A 50 3.38 -11.32 -8.67
CA SER A 50 3.87 -10.61 -9.86
C SER A 50 3.72 -9.09 -9.70
N GLU A 51 4.10 -8.32 -10.73
CA GLU A 51 3.93 -6.86 -10.67
C GLU A 51 2.43 -6.49 -10.67
N LYS A 52 1.99 -5.75 -9.63
CA LYS A 52 0.65 -5.18 -9.47
C LYS A 52 -0.50 -6.20 -9.55
N ASP A 53 -0.25 -7.45 -9.18
CA ASP A 53 -1.28 -8.50 -9.13
C ASP A 53 -2.02 -8.57 -7.78
N GLY A 54 -1.63 -7.74 -6.83
CA GLY A 54 -2.23 -7.66 -5.52
C GLY A 54 -2.90 -6.31 -5.23
N VAL A 55 -3.70 -6.30 -4.18
CA VAL A 55 -4.37 -5.13 -3.61
C VAL A 55 -4.13 -5.03 -2.11
N CYS A 56 -3.88 -3.82 -1.62
CA CYS A 56 -3.73 -3.56 -0.21
C CYS A 56 -5.06 -3.66 0.53
N ARG A 57 -5.10 -4.42 1.63
CA ARG A 57 -6.21 -4.47 2.60
C ARG A 57 -5.64 -4.59 4.01
N GLY A 58 -5.91 -3.61 4.86
CA GLY A 58 -5.44 -3.57 6.24
C GLY A 58 -3.91 -3.62 6.36
N GLY A 59 -3.18 -3.00 5.42
CA GLY A 59 -1.72 -2.98 5.44
C GLY A 59 -1.02 -4.26 4.96
N SER A 60 -1.78 -5.21 4.42
CA SER A 60 -1.27 -6.45 3.80
C SER A 60 -1.62 -6.49 2.31
N CYS A 61 -0.74 -7.06 1.50
CA CYS A 61 -0.99 -7.28 0.08
C CYS A 61 -1.76 -8.59 -0.10
N TRP A 62 -2.87 -8.56 -0.84
CA TRP A 62 -3.71 -9.71 -1.15
C TRP A 62 -3.78 -9.92 -2.66
N LEU A 63 -3.64 -11.14 -3.15
CA LEU A 63 -3.81 -11.46 -4.57
C LEU A 63 -5.20 -11.01 -5.04
N ILE A 64 -5.25 -10.28 -6.14
CA ILE A 64 -6.50 -10.01 -6.84
C ILE A 64 -6.85 -11.30 -7.57
N GLU A 65 -7.78 -12.08 -7.03
CA GLU A 65 -8.39 -13.18 -7.78
C GLU A 65 -9.15 -12.55 -8.96
N SER A 66 -8.59 -12.68 -10.16
CA SER A 66 -9.24 -12.19 -11.37
C SER A 66 -10.55 -12.93 -11.57
N GLU A 67 -11.67 -12.28 -11.31
CA GLU A 67 -13.01 -12.85 -11.51
C GLU A 67 -13.35 -12.93 -13.02
N ASN A 68 -12.68 -13.83 -13.78
CA ASN A 68 -13.18 -14.59 -14.97
C ASN A 68 -12.07 -15.27 -15.81
N PRO A 69 -12.36 -16.36 -16.56
CA PRO A 69 -12.72 -17.70 -16.06
C PRO A 69 -11.92 -18.78 -16.82
N THR A 70 -11.38 -19.79 -16.15
CA THR A 70 -11.14 -21.07 -16.85
C THR A 70 -12.13 -22.08 -16.30
N GLU A 71 -13.41 -21.83 -16.53
CA GLU A 71 -14.34 -22.94 -16.64
C GLU A 71 -14.08 -23.54 -18.02
N PRO A 72 -13.52 -24.75 -18.16
CA PRO A 72 -13.72 -25.48 -19.40
C PRO A 72 -15.21 -25.82 -19.46
N THR A 73 -16.01 -24.98 -20.12
CA THR A 73 -17.35 -25.37 -20.59
C THR A 73 -17.14 -26.41 -21.70
N LYS A 74 -16.87 -27.64 -21.30
CA LYS A 74 -17.01 -28.81 -22.17
C LYS A 74 -17.44 -30.02 -21.33
N SER A 75 -18.61 -29.90 -20.70
CA SER A 75 -19.45 -31.09 -20.53
C SER A 75 -20.06 -31.37 -21.90
N GLY A 76 -19.36 -32.20 -22.66
CA GLY A 76 -19.67 -32.54 -24.04
C GLY A 76 -18.99 -33.84 -24.41
N GLU A 77 -19.39 -34.90 -23.71
CA GLU A 77 -19.36 -36.31 -24.15
C GLU A 77 -20.44 -36.99 -23.29
N LEU A 78 -21.70 -37.06 -23.69
CA LEU A 78 -22.35 -37.76 -24.81
C LEU A 78 -22.22 -39.28 -24.75
N SER A 79 -23.38 -39.92 -24.57
CA SER A 79 -23.74 -41.34 -24.79
C SER A 79 -23.63 -42.27 -23.58
#